data_AF-A0A3C0NSM0-F1
#
_entry.id   AF-A0A3C0NSM0-F1
#
_cell.length_a   1.000
_cell.length_b   1.000
_cell.length_c   1.000
_cell.angle_alpha   90.00
_cell.angle_beta   90.00
_cell.angle_gamma   90.00
#
_symmetry.space_group_name_H-M   'P 1'
#
loop_
_entity.id
_entity.type
_entity.pdbx_description
1 polymer ?
#
loop_
_entity_poly.entity_id
_entity_poly.type
_entity_poly.pdbx_seq_one_letter_code
_entity_poly.pdbx_strand_id
1 'polypeptide(L)'
;VFHDDQHGTAVIVAAALLNALEIQGKTLDTVKIVFLGAGAAGCSCAKLLKLMGAKNITMTDKTGVLDTDRKDLHDNNRALAVPVSVAKTLADVMPGADVFIGVSAKNALDAQLVKGMAKNPI
;
A
#
# COMPACT_ATOMS: atom_id res chain seq x y z
N VAL A 1 -8.94 6.58 21.94
CA VAL A 1 -7.73 5.83 22.33
C VAL A 1 -6.75 5.90 21.17
N PHE A 2 -5.50 6.29 21.43
CA PHE A 2 -4.43 6.30 20.43
C PHE A 2 -3.62 5.02 20.55
N HIS A 3 -3.43 4.32 19.43
CA HIS A 3 -2.61 3.12 19.30
C HIS A 3 -1.34 3.47 18.52
N ASP A 4 -0.17 3.37 19.15
CA ASP A 4 1.11 3.75 18.56
C ASP A 4 1.47 2.90 17.33
N ASP A 5 1.20 1.59 17.41
CA ASP A 5 1.40 0.62 16.33
C ASP A 5 0.56 0.94 15.07
N GLN A 6 -0.59 1.59 15.22
CA GLN A 6 -1.46 1.96 14.09
C GLN A 6 -1.25 3.40 13.64
N HIS A 7 -1.38 4.35 14.57
CA HIS A 7 -1.36 5.78 14.25
C HIS A 7 0.06 6.31 14.17
N GLY A 8 0.96 5.90 15.08
CA GLY A 8 2.37 6.25 15.03
C GLY A 8 3.01 5.75 13.73
N THR A 9 2.78 4.47 13.39
CA THR A 9 3.22 3.89 12.10
C THR A 9 2.65 4.67 10.91
N ALA A 10 1.37 5.02 10.91
CA ALA A 10 0.77 5.77 9.81
C ALA A 10 1.41 7.15 9.63
N VAL A 11 1.61 7.89 10.72
CA VAL A 11 2.21 9.23 10.69
C VAL A 11 3.65 9.18 10.17
N ILE A 12 4.49 8.26 10.67
CA ILE A 12 5.89 8.19 10.24
C ILE A 12 6.01 7.71 8.79
N VAL A 13 5.17 6.77 8.35
CA VAL A 13 5.12 6.33 6.94
C VAL A 13 4.70 7.48 6.03
N ALA A 14 3.67 8.24 6.41
CA ALA A 14 3.22 9.38 5.63
C ALA A 14 4.30 10.47 5.52
N ALA A 15 4.98 10.80 6.62
CA ALA A 15 6.07 11.77 6.62
C ALA A 15 7.25 11.30 5.75
N ALA A 16 7.68 10.04 5.87
CA ALA A 16 8.76 9.48 5.05
C ALA A 16 8.40 9.50 3.56
N LEU A 17 7.18 9.08 3.22
CA LEU A 17 6.72 9.05 1.83
C LEU A 17 6.67 10.46 1.22
N LEU A 18 6.10 11.45 1.91
CA LEU A 18 6.04 12.82 1.39
C LEU A 18 7.44 13.37 1.05
N ASN A 19 8.41 13.18 1.94
CA ASN A 19 9.80 13.60 1.69
C ASN A 19 10.42 12.86 0.49
N ALA A 20 10.20 11.54 0.38
CA ALA A 20 10.72 10.75 -0.74
C ALA A 20 10.11 11.20 -2.08
N LEU A 21 8.81 11.49 -2.09
CA LEU A 21 8.12 12.01 -3.27
C LEU A 21 8.63 13.40 -3.66
N GLU A 22 8.85 14.28 -2.70
CA GLU A 22 9.42 15.62 -2.92
C GLU A 22 10.80 15.54 -3.58
N ILE A 23 11.70 14.71 -3.06
CA ILE A 23 13.04 14.48 -3.63
C ILE A 23 12.96 14.00 -5.09
N GLN A 24 11.95 13.20 -5.42
CA GLN A 24 11.74 12.67 -6.77
C GLN A 24 10.89 13.57 -7.68
N GLY A 25 10.34 14.69 -7.17
CA GLY A 25 9.41 15.53 -7.91
C GLY A 25 8.09 14.82 -8.28
N LYS A 26 7.65 13.85 -7.47
CA LYS A 26 6.40 13.10 -7.64
C LYS A 26 5.31 13.63 -6.71
N THR A 27 4.04 13.43 -7.06
CA THR A 27 2.90 13.84 -6.23
C THR A 27 2.12 12.66 -5.69
N LEU A 28 1.63 12.78 -4.45
CA LEU A 28 0.92 11.69 -3.75
C LEU A 28 -0.32 11.20 -4.51
N ASP A 29 -0.98 12.07 -5.26
CA ASP A 29 -2.22 11.78 -5.97
C ASP A 29 -2.01 11.11 -7.34
N THR A 30 -0.77 11.07 -7.85
CA THR A 30 -0.42 10.44 -9.13
C THR A 30 0.33 9.13 -8.95
N VAL A 31 1.13 8.99 -7.88
CA VAL A 31 1.93 7.78 -7.66
C VAL A 31 1.09 6.53 -7.44
N LYS A 32 1.58 5.39 -7.93
CA LYS A 32 1.00 4.07 -7.69
C LYS A 32 1.62 3.45 -6.43
N ILE A 33 0.80 3.25 -5.40
CA ILE A 33 1.21 2.75 -4.08
C ILE A 33 0.69 1.31 -3.89
N VAL A 34 1.60 0.38 -3.63
CA VAL A 34 1.28 -1.02 -3.34
C VAL A 34 1.66 -1.35 -1.91
N PHE A 35 0.69 -1.84 -1.13
CA PHE A 35 0.92 -2.35 0.22
C PHE A 35 1.02 -3.88 0.23
N LEU A 36 1.96 -4.40 1.01
CA LEU A 36 1.96 -5.77 1.47
C LEU A 36 1.70 -5.79 2.98
N GLY A 37 0.51 -6.24 3.36
CA GLY A 37 0.01 -6.24 4.73
C GLY A 37 -1.26 -5.41 4.88
N ALA A 38 -2.41 -6.08 4.95
CA ALA A 38 -3.72 -5.49 5.22
C ALA A 38 -4.18 -5.66 6.68
N GLY A 39 -3.23 -5.67 7.61
CA GLY A 39 -3.50 -5.65 9.06
C GLY A 39 -3.78 -4.23 9.58
N ALA A 40 -3.79 -4.07 10.90
CA ALA A 40 -4.15 -2.79 11.53
C ALA A 40 -3.23 -1.62 11.13
N ALA A 41 -1.91 -1.82 11.19
CA ALA A 41 -0.93 -0.79 10.80
C ALA A 41 -1.05 -0.41 9.31
N GLY A 42 -1.09 -1.40 8.41
CA GLY A 42 -1.22 -1.15 6.97
C GLY A 42 -2.53 -0.47 6.59
N CYS A 43 -3.64 -0.88 7.19
CA CYS A 43 -4.92 -0.21 6.97
C CYS A 43 -4.91 1.22 7.50
N SER A 44 -4.30 1.48 8.65
CA SER A 44 -4.14 2.83 9.21
C SER A 44 -3.30 3.72 8.28
N CYS A 45 -2.16 3.21 7.79
CA CYS A 45 -1.32 3.91 6.82
C CYS A 45 -2.10 4.25 5.55
N ALA A 46 -2.75 3.26 4.93
CA ALA A 46 -3.50 3.45 3.70
C ALA A 46 -4.68 4.44 3.87
N LYS A 47 -5.41 4.39 4.99
CA LYS A 47 -6.48 5.33 5.32
C LYS A 47 -5.94 6.76 5.46
N LEU A 48 -4.83 6.94 6.17
CA LEU A 48 -4.21 8.25 6.34
C LEU A 48 -3.72 8.81 4.99
N LEU A 49 -3.02 8.01 4.19
CA LEU A 49 -2.57 8.44 2.86
C LEU A 49 -3.74 8.82 1.95
N LYS A 50 -4.84 8.05 1.98
CA LYS A 50 -6.06 8.38 1.22
C LYS A 50 -6.69 9.68 1.71
N LEU A 51 -6.74 9.91 3.02
CA LEU A 51 -7.20 11.18 3.62
C LEU A 51 -6.32 12.36 3.19
N MET A 52 -5.02 12.13 3.02
CA MET A 52 -4.05 13.13 2.54
C MET A 52 -4.07 13.35 1.01
N GLY A 53 -4.88 12.58 0.26
CA GLY A 53 -5.08 12.76 -1.17
C GLY A 53 -4.48 11.70 -2.09
N ALA A 54 -3.91 10.61 -1.55
CA ALA A 54 -3.50 9.47 -2.36
C ALA A 54 -4.70 8.82 -3.07
N LYS A 55 -4.59 8.62 -4.38
CA LYS A 55 -5.68 8.07 -5.22
C LYS A 55 -5.45 6.62 -5.64
N ASN A 56 -4.20 6.22 -5.85
CA ASN A 56 -3.85 4.93 -6.45
C ASN A 56 -3.21 4.00 -5.42
N ILE A 57 -4.03 3.48 -4.49
CA ILE A 57 -3.58 2.52 -3.47
C ILE A 57 -4.16 1.14 -3.77
N THR A 58 -3.29 0.13 -3.79
CA THR A 58 -3.68 -1.29 -3.80
C THR A 58 -3.07 -1.99 -2.60
N MET A 59 -3.88 -2.75 -1.86
CA MET A 59 -3.41 -3.55 -0.73
C MET A 59 -3.42 -5.04 -1.07
N THR A 60 -2.42 -5.76 -0.58
CA THR A 60 -2.34 -7.22 -0.66
C THR A 60 -2.13 -7.83 0.72
N ASP A 61 -2.64 -9.05 0.92
CA ASP A 61 -2.40 -9.88 2.09
C ASP A 61 -2.02 -11.32 1.69
N LYS A 62 -2.00 -12.23 2.66
CA LYS A 62 -1.68 -13.65 2.47
C LYS A 62 -2.53 -14.37 1.42
N THR A 63 -3.71 -13.85 1.09
CA THR A 63 -4.64 -14.41 0.10
C THR A 63 -4.70 -13.61 -1.20
N GLY A 64 -3.91 -12.53 -1.32
CA GLY A 64 -3.79 -11.74 -2.54
C GLY A 64 -4.32 -10.32 -2.42
N VAL A 65 -4.67 -9.74 -3.56
CA VAL A 65 -5.21 -8.38 -3.68
C VAL A 65 -6.54 -8.26 -2.93
N LEU A 66 -6.72 -7.16 -2.21
CA LEU A 66 -8.00 -6.81 -1.60
C LEU A 66 -8.90 -6.17 -2.65
N ASP A 67 -9.78 -6.95 -3.24
CA ASP A 67 -10.84 -6.46 -4.12
C ASP A 67 -12.24 -6.66 -3.52
N THR A 68 -13.24 -6.01 -4.11
CA THR A 68 -14.63 -6.04 -3.59
C THR A 68 -15.32 -7.40 -3.70
N ASP A 69 -14.78 -8.38 -4.41
CA ASP A 69 -15.35 -9.75 -4.52
C ASP A 69 -14.90 -10.65 -3.34
N ARG A 70 -13.87 -10.24 -2.60
CA ARG A 70 -13.41 -10.97 -1.42
C ARG A 70 -14.44 -10.96 -0.29
N LYS A 71 -14.86 -12.16 0.11
CA LYS A 71 -15.84 -12.40 1.17
C LYS A 71 -15.23 -12.39 2.57
N ASP A 72 -13.93 -12.58 2.68
CA ASP A 72 -13.17 -12.68 3.93
C ASP A 72 -12.66 -11.34 4.47
N LEU A 73 -13.00 -10.21 3.82
CA LEU A 73 -12.66 -8.87 4.29
C LEU A 73 -13.46 -8.46 5.54
N HIS A 74 -12.83 -7.71 6.42
CA HIS A 74 -13.44 -7.08 7.59
C HIS A 74 -13.68 -5.58 7.34
N ASP A 75 -14.49 -4.92 8.16
CA ASP A 75 -14.86 -3.51 7.95
C ASP A 75 -13.65 -2.58 7.73
N ASN A 76 -12.55 -2.84 8.44
CA ASN A 76 -11.35 -2.03 8.37
C ASN A 76 -10.61 -2.08 7.04
N ASN A 77 -10.58 -3.23 6.37
CA ASN A 77 -9.87 -3.42 5.11
C ASN A 77 -10.81 -3.46 3.90
N ARG A 78 -12.10 -3.75 4.10
CA ARG A 78 -13.16 -3.68 3.07
C ARG A 78 -13.30 -2.28 2.49
N ALA A 79 -13.20 -1.23 3.30
CA ALA A 79 -13.22 0.16 2.82
C ALA A 79 -11.99 0.56 1.97
N LEU A 80 -10.94 -0.27 1.97
CA LEU A 80 -9.71 -0.10 1.22
C LEU A 80 -9.63 -1.04 0.01
N ALA A 81 -10.64 -1.89 -0.18
CA ALA A 81 -10.69 -2.81 -1.30
C ALA A 81 -10.86 -2.04 -2.62
N VAL A 82 -10.15 -2.48 -3.65
CA VAL A 82 -10.28 -1.95 -5.01
C VAL A 82 -11.45 -2.62 -5.73
N PRO A 83 -12.02 -2.02 -6.80
CA PRO A 83 -12.97 -2.71 -7.65
C PRO A 83 -12.43 -4.05 -8.15
N VAL A 84 -13.32 -5.00 -8.43
CA VAL A 84 -12.96 -6.33 -8.94
C VAL A 84 -12.02 -6.19 -10.14
N SER A 85 -10.88 -6.86 -10.07
CA SER A 85 -9.84 -6.77 -11.09
C SER A 85 -9.30 -8.15 -11.44
N VAL A 86 -8.63 -8.25 -12.59
CA VAL A 86 -7.90 -9.47 -13.02
C VAL A 86 -6.63 -9.66 -12.19
N ALA A 87 -6.06 -8.60 -11.61
CA ALA A 87 -4.91 -8.68 -10.74
C ALA A 87 -5.31 -9.28 -9.39
N LYS A 88 -4.71 -10.41 -9.02
CA LYS A 88 -5.06 -11.17 -7.82
C LYS A 88 -3.88 -11.34 -6.86
N THR A 89 -2.66 -11.16 -7.33
CA THR A 89 -1.43 -11.37 -6.56
C THR A 89 -0.62 -10.09 -6.40
N LEU A 90 0.37 -10.11 -5.49
CA LEU A 90 1.35 -9.04 -5.39
C LEU A 90 2.09 -8.84 -6.72
N ALA A 91 2.47 -9.94 -7.39
CA ALA A 91 3.19 -9.89 -8.66
C ALA A 91 2.39 -9.20 -9.78
N ASP A 92 1.05 -9.27 -9.74
CA ASP A 92 0.20 -8.62 -10.75
C ASP A 92 0.16 -7.10 -10.58
N VAL A 93 0.36 -6.59 -9.35
CA VAL A 93 0.18 -5.16 -9.02
C VAL A 93 1.49 -4.41 -8.88
N MET A 94 2.61 -5.09 -8.66
CA MET A 94 3.94 -4.50 -8.56
C MET A 94 4.47 -3.82 -9.83
N PRO A 95 4.17 -4.30 -11.06
CA PRO A 95 4.66 -3.67 -12.28
C PRO A 95 4.29 -2.17 -12.34
N GLY A 96 5.29 -1.32 -12.51
CA GLY A 96 5.12 0.14 -12.57
C GLY A 96 4.67 0.79 -11.27
N ALA A 97 4.73 0.11 -10.12
CA ALA A 97 4.49 0.75 -8.82
C ALA A 97 5.59 1.77 -8.52
N ASP A 98 5.21 2.97 -8.09
CA ASP A 98 6.16 3.99 -7.63
C ASP A 98 6.62 3.75 -6.21
N VAL A 99 5.73 3.17 -5.40
CA VAL A 99 5.90 3.02 -3.95
C VAL A 99 5.47 1.62 -3.54
N PHE A 100 6.33 0.92 -2.81
CA PHE A 100 5.99 -0.30 -2.09
C PHE A 100 6.08 -0.09 -0.58
N ILE A 101 5.01 -0.41 0.14
CA ILE A 101 4.98 -0.32 1.61
C ILE A 101 4.74 -1.72 2.19
N GLY A 102 5.80 -2.29 2.75
CA GLY A 102 5.77 -3.57 3.46
C GLY A 102 5.57 -3.37 4.95
N VAL A 103 4.42 -3.80 5.47
CA VAL A 103 4.08 -3.83 6.91
C VAL A 103 3.66 -5.24 7.35
N SER A 104 4.22 -6.24 6.66
CA SER A 104 3.95 -7.67 6.81
C SER A 104 5.17 -8.43 7.36
N ALA A 105 5.14 -9.76 7.25
CA ALA A 105 6.22 -10.65 7.65
C ALA A 105 7.55 -10.37 6.90
N LYS A 106 8.66 -10.81 7.52
CA LYS A 106 10.02 -10.72 6.97
C LYS A 106 10.13 -11.46 5.63
N ASN A 107 10.99 -10.95 4.74
CA ASN A 107 11.34 -11.58 3.44
C ASN A 107 10.15 -11.84 2.51
N ALA A 108 9.10 -11.03 2.60
CA ALA A 108 7.88 -11.22 1.81
C ALA A 108 7.91 -10.53 0.43
N LEU A 109 8.98 -9.80 0.11
CA LEU A 109 9.20 -9.17 -1.19
C LEU A 109 10.34 -9.84 -1.94
N ASP A 110 10.04 -10.43 -3.10
CA ASP A 110 11.06 -10.96 -4.01
C ASP A 110 11.78 -9.82 -4.74
N ALA A 111 13.11 -9.88 -4.79
CA ALA A 111 13.95 -8.94 -5.51
C ALA A 111 13.59 -8.80 -7.00
N GLN A 112 13.01 -9.83 -7.62
CA GLN A 112 12.54 -9.74 -9.01
C GLN A 112 11.34 -8.80 -9.16
N LEU A 113 10.46 -8.71 -8.16
CA LEU A 113 9.31 -7.81 -8.20
C LEU A 113 9.75 -6.34 -8.12
N VAL A 114 10.83 -6.07 -7.38
CA VAL A 114 11.43 -4.72 -7.31
C VAL A 114 11.90 -4.24 -8.68
N LYS A 115 12.45 -5.13 -9.51
CA LYS A 115 12.91 -4.76 -10.87
C LYS A 115 11.77 -4.37 -11.82
N GLY A 116 10.53 -4.82 -11.53
CA GLY A 116 9.34 -4.47 -12.30
C GLY A 116 8.70 -3.14 -11.90
N MET A 117 9.14 -2.52 -10.80
CA MET A 117 8.60 -1.25 -10.33
C MET A 117 8.94 -0.08 -11.27
N ALA A 118 8.35 1.08 -11.02
CA ALA A 118 8.63 2.30 -11.77
C ALA A 118 10.10 2.73 -11.64
N LYS A 119 10.52 3.67 -12.50
CA LYS A 119 11.86 4.27 -12.39
C LYS A 119 12.01 4.98 -11.05
N ASN A 120 13.11 4.68 -10.34
CA ASN A 120 13.41 5.16 -8.99
C ASN A 120 12.28 4.82 -7.99
N PRO A 121 12.01 3.53 -7.73
CA PRO A 121 10.95 3.14 -6.82
C PRO A 121 11.29 3.49 -5.37
N ILE A 122 10.24 3.68 -4.55
CA ILE A 122 10.30 3.94 -3.10
C ILE A 122 9.88 2.68 -2.35
#